data_AF-A0A6H5J846-F1
#
_entry.id   AF-A0A6H5J846-F1
#
_cell.length_a   1.000
_cell.length_b   1.000
_cell.length_c   1.000
_cell.angle_alpha   90.00
_cell.angle_beta   90.00
_cell.angle_gamma   90.00
#
_symmetry.space_group_name_H-M   'P 1'
#
loop_
_entity.id
_entity.type
_entity.pdbx_description
1 polymer ?
#
loop_
_entity_poly.entity_id
_entity_poly.type
_entity_poly.pdbx_seq_one_letter_code
_entity_poly.pdbx_strand_id
1 'polypeptide(L)'
;MSLADDFPALKNDRILRAARGEEVDRVPVWIMRQAGRYLPEFRECRSKHDFFTICRTPELACEVTLQPIRRFKLDASIIFSDILVIPQAMGLVVEMRPGVKLTRLME
;
A
#
# COMPACT_ATOMS: atom_id res chain seq x y z
N MET A 1 -17.69 -6.07 -23.88
CA MET A 1 -17.82 -5.44 -22.56
C MET A 1 -16.44 -4.98 -22.17
N SER A 2 -16.24 -3.70 -21.91
CA SER A 2 -14.91 -3.20 -21.56
C SER A 2 -14.62 -3.55 -20.10
N LEU A 3 -13.37 -3.82 -19.74
CA LEU A 3 -12.96 -4.06 -18.34
C LEU A 3 -13.34 -2.92 -17.39
N ALA A 4 -13.68 -1.73 -17.91
CA ALA A 4 -14.14 -0.60 -17.12
C ALA A 4 -15.58 -0.75 -16.61
N ASP A 5 -16.39 -1.62 -17.24
CA ASP A 5 -17.82 -1.76 -16.93
C ASP A 5 -18.08 -2.64 -15.68
N ASP A 6 -17.06 -3.33 -15.16
CA ASP A 6 -17.17 -4.30 -14.05
C ASP A 6 -16.83 -3.72 -12.66
N PHE A 7 -16.42 -2.44 -12.58
CA PHE A 7 -16.06 -1.80 -11.31
C PHE A 7 -17.20 -0.93 -10.73
N PRO A 8 -17.34 -0.86 -9.40
CA PRO A 8 -18.29 0.07 -8.78
C PRO A 8 -18.01 1.52 -9.17
N ALA A 9 -19.07 2.31 -9.34
CA ALA A 9 -18.95 3.75 -9.62
C ALA A 9 -18.15 4.48 -8.52
N LEU A 10 -17.22 5.34 -8.93
CA LEU A 10 -16.36 6.10 -8.03
C LEU A 10 -17.18 7.15 -7.26
N LYS A 11 -17.11 7.13 -5.92
CA LYS A 11 -17.87 8.04 -5.04
C LYS A 11 -17.09 9.28 -4.60
N ASN A 12 -15.77 9.20 -4.53
CA ASN A 12 -14.87 10.30 -4.18
C ASN A 12 -13.77 10.40 -5.25
N ASP A 13 -13.80 11.45 -6.06
CA ASP A 13 -12.89 11.66 -7.18
C ASP A 13 -11.96 12.87 -6.98
N ARG A 14 -11.95 13.48 -5.78
CA ARG A 14 -11.18 14.69 -5.49
C ARG A 14 -9.71 14.58 -5.90
N ILE A 15 -9.07 13.44 -5.62
CA ILE A 15 -7.66 13.24 -5.99
C ILE A 15 -7.45 13.24 -7.50
N LEU A 16 -8.40 12.70 -8.27
CA LEU A 16 -8.31 12.66 -9.73
C LEU A 16 -8.54 14.05 -10.33
N ARG A 17 -9.54 14.78 -9.83
CA ARG A 17 -9.83 16.16 -10.24
C ARG A 17 -8.64 17.07 -9.94
N ALA A 18 -8.14 17.04 -8.71
CA ALA A 18 -6.98 17.83 -8.32
C ALA A 18 -5.73 17.48 -9.15
N ALA A 19 -5.49 16.19 -9.45
CA ALA A 19 -4.37 15.78 -10.30
C ALA A 19 -4.49 16.27 -11.75
N ARG A 20 -5.71 16.51 -12.24
CA ARG A 20 -5.98 17.11 -13.55
C ARG A 20 -6.00 18.65 -13.54
N GLY A 21 -5.80 19.28 -12.38
CA GLY A 21 -5.87 20.74 -12.24
C GLY A 21 -7.29 21.30 -12.21
N GLU A 22 -8.30 20.45 -11.97
CA GLU A 22 -9.70 20.86 -11.82
C GLU A 22 -9.96 21.38 -10.40
N GLU A 23 -10.94 22.26 -10.24
CA GLU A 23 -11.37 22.73 -8.91
C GLU A 23 -11.84 21.56 -8.04
N VAL A 24 -11.66 21.66 -6.73
CA VAL A 24 -12.13 20.70 -5.72
C VAL A 24 -12.66 21.46 -4.50
N ASP A 25 -13.63 20.87 -3.80
CA ASP A 25 -14.25 21.42 -2.60
C ASP A 25 -13.31 21.43 -1.38
N ARG A 26 -12.29 20.57 -1.37
CA ARG A 26 -11.19 20.56 -0.40
C ARG A 26 -9.94 19.92 -1.01
N VAL A 27 -8.77 20.25 -0.44
CA VAL A 27 -7.51 19.60 -0.80
C VAL A 27 -7.58 18.09 -0.49
N PRO A 28 -7.41 17.18 -1.46
CA PRO A 28 -7.39 15.75 -1.22
C PRO A 28 -6.09 15.33 -0.52
N VAL A 29 -6.17 14.33 0.36
CA VAL A 29 -5.02 13.85 1.12
C VAL A 29 -4.88 12.32 1.05
N TRP A 30 -3.65 11.88 0.89
CA TRP A 30 -3.19 10.50 1.08
C TRP A 30 -1.74 10.55 1.57
N ILE A 31 -1.23 9.44 2.10
CA ILE A 31 0.10 9.42 2.70
C ILE A 31 0.91 8.26 2.11
N MET A 32 2.13 8.54 1.64
CA MET A 32 3.06 7.49 1.25
C MET A 32 3.30 6.54 2.43
N ARG A 33 3.16 5.23 2.18
CA ARG A 33 3.22 4.17 3.21
C ARG A 33 2.09 4.23 4.26
N GLN A 34 0.91 4.74 3.90
CA GLN A 34 -0.30 4.70 4.75
C GLN A 34 -0.67 3.27 5.23
N ALA A 35 -0.41 2.25 4.41
CA ALA A 35 -0.46 0.86 4.85
C ALA A 35 0.94 0.44 5.32
N GLY A 36 1.20 0.47 6.63
CA GLY A 36 2.54 0.24 7.14
C GLY A 36 2.66 -0.02 8.64
N ARG A 37 3.90 -0.24 9.09
CA ARG A 37 4.28 -0.70 10.44
C ARG A 37 3.82 0.19 11.60
N TYR A 38 3.34 1.40 11.34
CA TYR A 38 2.76 2.27 12.36
C TYR A 38 1.36 1.81 12.79
N LEU A 39 0.67 1.02 11.95
CA LEU A 39 -0.63 0.42 12.24
C LEU A 39 -0.46 -0.91 12.98
N PRO A 40 -1.07 -1.10 14.17
CA PRO A 40 -1.06 -2.37 14.89
C PRO A 40 -1.58 -3.56 14.05
N GLU A 41 -2.67 -3.38 13.31
CA GLU A 41 -3.28 -4.41 12.45
C GLU A 41 -2.40 -4.79 11.25
N PHE A 42 -1.59 -3.85 10.76
CA PHE A 42 -0.57 -4.16 9.75
C PHE A 42 0.51 -5.06 10.35
N ARG A 43 0.97 -4.74 11.57
CA ARG A 43 1.98 -5.55 12.27
C ARG A 43 1.45 -6.95 12.58
N GLU A 44 0.17 -7.07 12.93
CA GLU A 44 -0.48 -8.36 13.15
C GLU A 44 -0.58 -9.18 11.86
N CYS A 45 -0.95 -8.56 10.73
CA CYS A 45 -0.94 -9.25 9.44
C CYS A 45 0.47 -9.74 9.07
N ARG A 46 1.48 -8.88 9.27
CA ARG A 46 2.90 -9.17 9.00
C ARG A 46 3.54 -10.18 9.94
N SER A 47 3.03 -10.38 11.16
CA SER A 47 3.56 -11.41 12.05
C SER A 47 3.10 -12.82 11.65
N LYS A 48 2.01 -12.91 10.90
CA LYS A 48 1.43 -14.18 10.41
C LYS A 48 1.93 -14.57 9.01
N HIS A 49 2.48 -13.62 8.24
CA HIS A 49 2.86 -13.84 6.84
C HIS A 49 4.14 -13.09 6.45
N ASP A 50 4.97 -13.75 5.64
CA ASP A 50 6.17 -13.15 5.04
C ASP A 50 5.80 -12.01 4.08
N PHE A 51 6.76 -11.12 3.82
CA PHE A 51 6.49 -9.86 3.10
C PHE A 51 5.98 -10.12 1.68
N PHE A 52 6.73 -10.93 0.94
CA PHE A 52 6.38 -11.28 -0.43
C PHE A 52 5.14 -12.17 -0.51
N THR A 53 4.83 -12.95 0.53
CA THR A 53 3.57 -13.70 0.62
C THR A 53 2.37 -12.76 0.64
N ILE A 54 2.43 -11.68 1.41
CA ILE A 54 1.36 -10.66 1.42
C ILE A 54 1.26 -9.99 0.05
N CYS A 55 2.37 -9.62 -0.58
CA CYS A 55 2.35 -8.99 -1.91
C CYS A 55 1.78 -9.90 -3.01
N ARG A 56 1.92 -11.23 -2.87
CA ARG A 56 1.48 -12.21 -3.88
C ARG A 56 0.10 -12.79 -3.61
N THR A 57 -0.49 -12.51 -2.45
CA THR A 57 -1.82 -13.01 -2.08
C THR A 57 -2.82 -11.87 -2.21
N PRO A 58 -3.70 -11.86 -3.23
CA PRO A 58 -4.60 -10.75 -3.51
C PRO A 58 -5.44 -10.32 -2.30
N GLU A 59 -5.96 -11.28 -1.53
CA GLU A 59 -6.81 -11.04 -0.36
C GLU A 59 -6.02 -10.33 0.75
N LEU A 60 -4.76 -10.72 0.97
CA LEU A 60 -3.90 -10.08 1.97
C LEU A 60 -3.46 -8.68 1.53
N ALA A 61 -3.09 -8.50 0.26
CA ALA A 61 -2.74 -7.19 -0.29
C ALA A 61 -3.93 -6.22 -0.23
N CYS A 62 -5.13 -6.70 -0.57
CA CYS A 62 -6.38 -5.95 -0.45
C CYS A 62 -6.64 -5.56 1.01
N GLU A 63 -6.60 -6.52 1.94
CA GLU A 63 -6.84 -6.27 3.36
C GLU A 63 -5.91 -5.19 3.91
N VAL A 64 -4.60 -5.34 3.67
CA VAL A 64 -3.58 -4.37 4.10
C VAL A 64 -3.78 -2.98 3.47
N THR A 65 -4.18 -2.93 2.19
CA THR A 65 -4.48 -1.67 1.48
C THR A 65 -5.66 -0.93 2.12
N LEU A 66 -6.67 -1.66 2.61
CA LEU A 66 -7.90 -1.10 3.16
C LEU A 66 -7.79 -0.66 4.63
N GLN A 67 -6.84 -1.20 5.40
CA GLN A 67 -6.61 -0.82 6.81
C GLN A 67 -6.57 0.71 7.06
N PRO A 68 -5.74 1.51 6.36
CA PRO A 68 -5.72 2.96 6.55
C PRO A 68 -7.02 3.66 6.14
N ILE A 69 -7.72 3.15 5.12
CA ILE A 69 -9.01 3.72 4.65
C ILE A 69 -10.10 3.53 5.72
N ARG A 70 -10.04 2.45 6.49
CA ARG A 70 -10.97 2.21 7.61
C ARG A 70 -10.70 3.13 8.81
N ARG A 71 -9.45 3.55 9.02
CA ARG A 71 -9.05 4.42 10.14
C ARG A 71 -9.19 5.91 9.86
N PHE A 72 -8.91 6.32 8.63
CA PHE A 72 -8.75 7.72 8.28
C PHE A 72 -9.57 8.07 7.04
N LYS A 73 -10.06 9.32 6.98
CA LYS A 73 -10.80 9.83 5.82
C LYS A 73 -9.84 10.27 4.70
N LEU A 74 -9.04 9.34 4.18
CA LEU A 74 -8.14 9.57 3.06
C LEU A 74 -8.92 9.62 1.74
N ASP A 75 -8.42 10.38 0.78
CA ASP A 75 -9.05 10.55 -0.54
C ASP A 75 -8.58 9.52 -1.56
N ALA A 76 -7.58 8.70 -1.21
CA ALA A 76 -7.07 7.64 -2.07
C ALA A 76 -6.50 6.46 -1.27
N SER A 77 -6.55 5.29 -1.90
CA SER A 77 -5.80 4.11 -1.52
C SER A 77 -4.63 3.91 -2.49
N ILE A 78 -3.48 3.49 -1.96
CA ILE A 78 -2.36 2.97 -2.75
C ILE A 78 -2.24 1.47 -2.50
N ILE A 79 -2.18 0.69 -3.58
CA ILE A 79 -2.08 -0.78 -3.49
C ILE A 79 -0.85 -1.19 -2.68
N PHE A 80 -1.03 -2.14 -1.77
CA PHE A 80 0.08 -2.74 -1.06
C PHE A 80 0.86 -3.66 -1.99
N SER A 81 2.06 -3.23 -2.35
CA SER A 81 3.05 -3.98 -3.11
C SER A 81 4.44 -3.42 -2.78
N ASP A 82 5.47 -3.90 -3.46
CA ASP A 82 6.84 -3.40 -3.34
C ASP A 82 7.43 -3.14 -4.72
N ILE A 83 8.28 -2.13 -4.85
CA ILE A 83 8.95 -1.82 -6.12
C ILE A 83 9.88 -2.95 -6.58
N LEU A 84 10.40 -3.76 -5.65
CA LEU A 84 11.33 -4.85 -5.93
C LEU A 84 10.66 -6.09 -6.54
N VAL A 85 9.32 -6.12 -6.64
CA VAL A 85 8.62 -7.20 -7.36
C VAL A 85 9.00 -7.23 -8.84
N ILE A 86 9.40 -6.09 -9.43
CA ILE A 86 9.85 -6.02 -10.83
C ILE A 86 11.19 -6.74 -11.02
N PRO A 87 12.28 -6.40 -10.30
CA PRO A 87 13.51 -7.20 -10.26
C PRO A 87 13.28 -8.70 -10.04
N GLN A 88 12.37 -9.06 -9.14
CA GLN A 88 12.05 -10.45 -8.85
C GLN A 88 11.40 -11.15 -10.06
N ALA A 89 10.48 -10.48 -10.75
CA ALA A 89 9.88 -10.97 -11.98
C ALA A 89 10.91 -11.08 -13.12
N MET A 90 11.99 -10.30 -13.08
CA MET A 90 13.12 -10.37 -14.02
C MET A 90 14.15 -11.46 -13.66
N GLY A 91 13.92 -12.24 -12.60
CA GLY A 91 14.78 -13.37 -12.21
C GLY A 91 15.83 -13.06 -11.13
N LEU A 92 15.81 -11.87 -10.53
CA LEU A 92 16.68 -11.56 -9.40
C LEU A 92 16.12 -12.16 -8.10
N VAL A 93 17.00 -12.77 -7.29
CA VAL A 93 16.64 -13.23 -5.94
C VAL A 93 16.60 -12.01 -5.02
N VAL A 94 15.42 -11.75 -4.44
CA VAL A 94 15.20 -10.63 -3.51
C VAL A 94 14.74 -11.19 -2.16
N GLU A 95 15.46 -10.83 -1.10
CA GLU A 95 15.17 -11.26 0.26
C GLU A 95 14.86 -10.06 1.15
N MET A 96 13.78 -10.16 1.94
CA MET A 96 13.44 -9.15 2.93
C MET A 96 14.04 -9.51 4.28
N ARG A 97 15.27 -9.05 4.53
CA ARG A 97 16.00 -9.35 5.76
C ARG A 97 15.37 -8.64 6.97
N PRO A 98 15.34 -9.29 8.16
CA PRO A 98 14.97 -8.62 9.40
C PRO A 98 15.81 -7.35 9.61
N GLY A 99 15.20 -6.32 10.19
CA GLY A 99 15.86 -5.03 10.37
C GLY A 99 17.22 -5.18 11.05
N VAL A 100 18.27 -4.68 10.39
CA VAL A 100 19.61 -4.64 10.97
C VAL A 100 19.57 -3.70 12.16
N LYS A 101 19.72 -4.23 13.37
CA LYS A 101 20.04 -3.39 14.53
C LYS A 101 21.45 -2.88 14.28
N LEU A 102 21.60 -1.56 14.12
CA LEU A 102 22.91 -0.91 14.20
C LEU A 102 23.39 -1.06 15.66
N THR A 103 23.96 -2.21 16.00
CA THR A 103 24.82 -2.33 17.17
C THR A 103 26.00 -1.41 16.92
N ARG A 104 26.19 -0.41 17.78
CA ARG A 104 27.34 0.51 17.69
C ARG A 104 28.62 -0.33 17.60
N LEU A 105 29.36 -0.18 16.50
CA LEU A 105 30.77 -0.56 16.39
C LEU A 105 31.60 0.51 17.12
N MET A 106 31.39 0.63 18.43
CA MET A 106 32.21 1.45 19.32
C MET A 106 32.39 0.71 20.65
N GLU A 107 33.13 -0.39 20.58
CA GLU A 107 33.97 -0.91 21.65
C GLU A 107 35.35 -1.21 21.05
#